data_AF-A0AAN6YU77-F1
#
_entry.id   AF-A0AAN6YU77-F1
#
_cell.length_a   1.000
_cell.length_b   1.000
_cell.length_c   1.000
_cell.angle_alpha   90.00
_cell.angle_beta   90.00
_cell.angle_gamma   90.00
#
_symmetry.space_group_name_H-M   'P 1'
#
loop_
_entity.id
_entity.type
_entity.pdbx_description
1 polymer ?
#
loop_
_entity_poly.entity_id
_entity_poly.type
_entity_poly.pdbx_seq_one_letter_code
_entity_poly.pdbx_strand_id
1 'polypeptide(L)'
;MPADESSPLLPSTTESRTSDETQISQLEPQETMSSSILWKIGAISGATAVGLGAFGAHGLKKSIADPQKLANWSTAAQYQLVHSAALLIASNNPVAGTLFTAGMTLFSGSLYALTLDTERFRWMGPVTPLGGLCLIAGWLALAFGKRGAGVRWPRS
;
A
#
# COMPACT_ATOMS: atom_id res chain seq x y z
N MET A 1 -81.96 -24.61 7.93
CA MET A 1 -81.67 -24.42 6.49
C MET A 1 -81.93 -22.97 6.14
N PRO A 2 -81.17 -22.35 5.22
CA PRO A 2 -79.77 -21.84 5.25
C PRO A 2 -79.80 -20.29 5.41
N ALA A 3 -78.77 -19.46 5.37
CA ALA A 3 -77.43 -19.42 4.74
C ALA A 3 -76.48 -18.62 5.69
N ASP A 4 -75.24 -19.03 5.94
CA ASP A 4 -74.06 -18.79 5.09
C ASP A 4 -73.99 -17.36 4.51
N GLU A 5 -73.35 -16.46 5.26
CA GLU A 5 -72.70 -15.29 4.70
C GLU A 5 -71.20 -15.36 5.03
N SER A 6 -70.46 -15.99 4.13
CA SER A 6 -69.25 -15.46 3.50
C SER A 6 -68.51 -14.35 4.25
N SER A 7 -67.36 -14.72 4.81
CA SER A 7 -66.32 -13.81 5.30
C SER A 7 -65.79 -12.88 4.21
N PRO A 8 -65.51 -11.61 4.55
CA PRO A 8 -64.36 -10.90 3.97
C PRO A 8 -63.18 -11.00 4.93
N LEU A 9 -62.14 -11.69 4.50
CA LEU A 9 -60.85 -11.80 5.17
C LEU A 9 -60.28 -10.39 5.46
N LEU A 10 -60.02 -10.11 6.74
CA LEU A 10 -59.24 -8.94 7.14
C LEU A 10 -57.83 -9.07 6.55
N PRO A 11 -57.24 -8.02 5.94
CA PRO A 11 -55.83 -8.03 5.58
C PRO A 11 -55.00 -8.06 6.87
N SER A 12 -54.19 -9.11 7.04
CA SER A 12 -53.21 -9.25 8.10
C SER A 12 -52.05 -8.28 7.90
N THR A 13 -52.24 -7.00 8.21
CA THR A 13 -51.16 -6.01 8.21
C THR A 13 -50.39 -6.08 9.53
N THR A 14 -49.58 -7.12 9.74
CA THR A 14 -48.44 -7.08 10.68
C THR A 14 -47.37 -8.10 10.31
N GLU A 15 -46.97 -8.14 9.04
CA GLU A 15 -45.68 -8.73 8.64
C GLU A 15 -44.91 -7.68 7.85
N SER A 16 -44.26 -6.75 8.56
CA SER A 16 -43.29 -5.80 7.99
C SER A 16 -42.57 -5.05 9.12
N ARG A 17 -42.11 -5.77 10.16
CA ARG A 17 -41.25 -5.19 11.20
C ARG A 17 -40.16 -6.18 11.60
N THR A 18 -39.53 -6.78 10.60
CA THR A 18 -38.36 -7.66 10.75
C THR A 18 -37.34 -7.47 9.61
N SER A 19 -37.66 -6.64 8.62
CA SER A 19 -36.77 -6.29 7.50
C SER A 19 -35.79 -5.17 7.85
N ASP A 20 -36.16 -4.25 8.75
CA ASP A 20 -35.35 -3.07 9.05
C ASP A 20 -34.22 -3.35 10.07
N GLU A 21 -34.44 -4.23 11.06
CA GLU A 21 -33.37 -4.58 12.02
C GLU A 21 -32.25 -5.41 11.39
N THR A 22 -32.56 -6.19 10.35
CA THR A 22 -31.54 -6.97 9.63
C THR A 22 -30.63 -6.06 8.79
N GLN A 23 -31.10 -4.86 8.41
CA GLN A 23 -30.34 -3.93 7.57
C GLN A 23 -29.40 -3.01 8.38
N ILE A 24 -29.67 -2.78 9.66
CA ILE A 24 -28.84 -1.92 10.54
C ILE A 24 -27.53 -2.63 10.97
N SER A 25 -27.44 -3.95 10.79
CA SER A 25 -26.24 -4.74 11.09
C SER A 25 -25.20 -4.77 9.94
N GLN A 26 -25.54 -4.21 8.77
CA GLN A 26 -24.69 -4.20 7.57
C GLN A 26 -23.98 -2.86 7.35
N LEU A 27 -23.71 -2.11 8.41
CA LEU A 27 -22.66 -1.09 8.37
C LEU A 27 -21.32 -1.81 8.48
N GLU A 28 -20.91 -2.49 7.40
CA GLU A 28 -19.53 -2.95 7.27
C GLU A 28 -18.61 -1.76 7.58
N PRO A 29 -17.75 -1.83 8.60
CA PRO A 29 -16.82 -0.77 8.89
C PRO A 29 -16.00 -0.49 7.64
N GLN A 30 -16.09 0.72 7.14
CA GLN A 30 -15.32 1.27 6.02
C GLN A 30 -13.84 1.43 6.45
N GLU A 31 -13.21 0.36 6.93
CA GLU A 31 -11.95 0.37 7.68
C GLU A 31 -10.89 -0.60 7.10
N THR A 32 -11.01 -1.06 5.85
CA THR A 32 -10.08 -2.08 5.29
C THR A 32 -9.46 -1.78 3.92
N MET A 33 -9.95 -0.77 3.19
CA MET A 33 -9.53 -0.54 1.81
C MET A 33 -8.09 0.00 1.68
N SER A 34 -7.64 0.86 2.60
CA SER A 34 -6.29 1.46 2.54
C SER A 34 -5.18 0.47 2.90
N SER A 35 -5.45 -0.54 3.74
CA SER A 35 -4.42 -1.49 4.16
C SER A 35 -4.06 -2.49 3.05
N SER A 36 -5.08 -2.99 2.35
CA SER A 36 -4.90 -3.95 1.26
C SER A 36 -4.11 -3.38 0.07
N ILE A 37 -4.28 -2.09 -0.26
CA ILE A 37 -3.54 -1.45 -1.36
C ILE A 37 -2.06 -1.24 -1.01
N LEU A 38 -1.75 -0.76 0.20
CA LEU A 38 -0.37 -0.52 0.64
C LEU A 38 0.42 -1.82 0.74
N TRP A 39 -0.23 -2.90 1.19
CA TRP A 39 0.36 -4.24 1.15
C TRP A 39 0.76 -4.67 -0.27
N LYS A 40 -0.15 -4.52 -1.24
CA LYS A 40 0.13 -4.84 -2.65
C LYS A 40 1.27 -4.00 -3.21
N ILE A 41 1.29 -2.69 -2.90
CA ILE A 41 2.37 -1.79 -3.32
C ILE A 41 3.71 -2.25 -2.73
N GLY A 42 3.77 -2.61 -1.44
CA GLY A 42 4.97 -3.14 -0.82
C GLY A 42 5.46 -4.43 -1.46
N ALA A 43 4.57 -5.37 -1.72
CA ALA A 43 4.92 -6.65 -2.34
C ALA A 43 5.46 -6.47 -3.77
N ILE A 44 4.76 -5.68 -4.60
CA ILE A 44 5.18 -5.40 -5.97
C ILE A 44 6.50 -4.62 -5.99
N SER A 45 6.63 -3.60 -5.14
CA SER A 45 7.86 -2.80 -5.04
C SER A 45 9.06 -3.64 -4.63
N GLY A 46 8.88 -4.59 -3.70
CA GLY A 46 9.92 -5.53 -3.30
C GLY A 46 10.33 -6.46 -4.43
N ALA A 47 9.35 -7.02 -5.16
CA ALA A 47 9.63 -7.86 -6.33
C ALA A 47 10.40 -7.09 -7.42
N THR A 48 10.00 -5.85 -7.70
CA THR A 48 10.71 -4.98 -8.63
C THR A 48 12.13 -4.68 -8.14
N ALA A 49 12.33 -4.41 -6.85
CA ALA A 49 13.66 -4.15 -6.29
C ALA A 49 14.61 -5.34 -6.46
N VAL A 50 14.13 -6.56 -6.23
CA VAL A 50 14.90 -7.79 -6.48
C VAL A 50 15.25 -7.94 -7.96
N GLY A 51 14.27 -7.75 -8.85
CA GLY A 51 14.48 -7.82 -10.30
C GLY A 51 15.50 -6.80 -10.80
N LEU A 52 15.36 -5.54 -10.39
CA LEU A 52 16.31 -4.47 -10.74
C LEU A 52 17.68 -4.69 -10.11
N GLY A 53 17.77 -5.19 -8.88
CA GLY A 53 19.04 -5.56 -8.25
C GLY A 53 19.79 -6.66 -9.01
N ALA A 54 19.07 -7.72 -9.39
CA ALA A 54 19.64 -8.81 -10.19
C ALA A 54 20.09 -8.33 -11.58
N PHE A 55 19.27 -7.49 -12.23
CA PHE A 55 19.61 -6.85 -13.51
C PHE A 55 20.85 -5.95 -13.37
N GLY A 56 20.96 -5.18 -12.29
CA GLY A 56 22.13 -4.36 -12.00
C GLY A 56 23.41 -5.19 -11.90
N ALA A 57 23.36 -6.29 -11.15
CA ALA A 57 24.52 -7.14 -10.90
C ALA A 57 24.98 -7.95 -12.13
N HIS A 58 24.06 -8.44 -12.96
CA HIS A 58 24.39 -9.37 -14.06
C HIS A 58 24.27 -8.76 -15.46
N GLY A 59 23.34 -7.82 -15.65
CA GLY A 59 23.05 -7.18 -16.94
C GLY A 59 23.74 -5.82 -17.08
N LEU A 60 23.42 -4.89 -16.19
CA LEU A 60 23.84 -3.49 -16.31
C LEU A 60 25.36 -3.31 -16.24
N LYS A 61 26.06 -4.09 -15.39
CA LYS A 61 27.53 -4.10 -15.32
C LYS A 61 28.22 -4.42 -16.65
N LYS A 62 27.55 -5.11 -17.58
CA LYS A 62 28.09 -5.40 -18.92
C LYS A 62 27.96 -4.22 -19.88
N SER A 63 27.04 -3.30 -19.61
CA SER A 63 26.68 -2.19 -20.51
C SER A 63 27.21 -0.84 -20.02
N ILE A 64 27.39 -0.66 -18.71
CA ILE A 64 27.88 0.58 -18.09
C ILE A 64 29.22 0.31 -17.42
N ALA A 65 30.27 1.01 -17.87
CA ALA A 65 31.61 0.93 -17.29
C ALA A 65 31.82 1.85 -16.08
N ASP A 66 30.99 2.89 -15.93
CA ASP A 66 31.08 3.86 -14.84
C ASP A 66 30.71 3.23 -13.48
N PRO A 67 31.68 3.08 -12.55
CA PRO A 67 31.45 2.48 -11.25
C PRO A 67 30.46 3.25 -10.39
N GLN A 68 30.39 4.58 -10.53
CA GLN A 68 29.51 5.42 -9.73
C GLN A 68 28.04 5.22 -10.13
N LYS A 69 27.76 5.06 -11.42
CA LYS A 69 26.42 4.70 -11.90
C LYS A 69 25.98 3.33 -11.41
N LEU A 70 26.88 2.35 -11.43
CA LEU A 70 26.59 1.01 -10.90
C LEU A 70 26.34 1.03 -9.39
N ALA A 71 27.11 1.81 -8.63
CA ALA A 71 26.89 2.01 -7.21
C ALA A 71 25.52 2.65 -6.94
N ASN A 72 25.17 3.72 -7.67
CA ASN A 72 23.87 4.38 -7.55
C ASN A 72 22.69 3.43 -7.85
N TRP A 73 22.81 2.59 -8.88
CA TRP A 73 21.82 1.57 -9.19
C TRP A 73 21.65 0.58 -8.04
N SER A 74 22.76 0.10 -7.47
CA SER A 74 22.75 -0.80 -6.33
C SER A 74 22.11 -0.15 -5.09
N THR A 75 22.42 1.11 -4.81
CA THR A 75 21.81 1.89 -3.74
C THR A 75 20.31 2.03 -3.95
N ALA A 76 19.86 2.34 -5.18
CA ALA A 76 18.45 2.46 -5.51
C ALA A 76 17.68 1.15 -5.21
N ALA A 77 18.21 0.01 -5.65
CA ALA A 77 17.61 -1.30 -5.42
C ALA A 77 17.60 -1.69 -3.95
N GLN A 78 18.69 -1.45 -3.23
CA GLN A 78 18.76 -1.74 -1.80
C GLN A 78 17.76 -0.89 -1.00
N TYR A 79 17.69 0.41 -1.28
CA TYR A 79 16.75 1.30 -0.61
C TYR A 79 15.30 0.92 -0.94
N GLN A 80 14.99 0.60 -2.21
CA GLN A 80 13.65 0.17 -2.59
C GLN A 80 13.26 -1.12 -1.86
N LEU A 81 14.16 -2.10 -1.75
CA LEU A 81 13.89 -3.37 -1.08
C LEU A 81 13.64 -3.20 0.42
N VAL A 82 14.52 -2.46 1.11
CA VAL A 82 14.40 -2.21 2.56
C VAL A 82 13.09 -1.50 2.88
N HIS A 83 12.73 -0.47 2.11
CA HIS A 83 11.52 0.32 2.38
C HIS A 83 10.25 -0.37 1.88
N SER A 84 10.35 -1.31 0.93
CA SER A 84 9.24 -2.20 0.58
C SER A 84 8.90 -3.14 1.74
N ALA A 85 9.91 -3.70 2.40
CA ALA A 85 9.70 -4.50 3.61
C ALA A 85 9.11 -3.65 4.75
N ALA A 86 9.62 -2.43 4.95
CA ALA A 86 9.04 -1.49 5.92
C ALA A 86 7.58 -1.12 5.59
N LEU A 87 7.24 -0.94 4.31
CA LEU A 87 5.88 -0.68 3.85
C LEU A 87 4.94 -1.86 4.13
N LEU A 88 5.38 -3.11 3.94
CA LEU A 88 4.60 -4.29 4.30
C LEU A 88 4.26 -4.32 5.80
N ILE A 89 5.23 -3.96 6.65
CA ILE A 89 5.02 -3.84 8.11
C ILE A 89 4.07 -2.67 8.43
N ALA A 90 4.20 -1.57 7.70
CA ALA A 90 3.44 -0.34 7.87
C ALA A 90 2.11 -0.31 7.09
N SER A 91 1.65 -1.44 6.52
CA SER A 91 0.47 -1.48 5.64
C SER A 91 -0.81 -0.94 6.31
N ASN A 92 -0.94 -1.14 7.62
CA ASN A 92 -2.04 -0.61 8.44
C ASN A 92 -1.80 0.83 8.95
N ASN A 93 -0.68 1.47 8.61
CA ASN A 93 -0.37 2.85 8.96
C ASN A 93 -0.31 3.68 7.67
N PRO A 94 -1.41 4.35 7.27
CA PRO A 94 -1.51 5.02 5.98
C PRO A 94 -0.50 6.17 5.84
N VAL A 95 -0.13 6.84 6.94
CA VAL A 95 0.87 7.92 6.92
C VAL A 95 2.25 7.35 6.60
N ALA A 96 2.70 6.36 7.37
CA ALA A 96 4.01 5.72 7.13
C ALA A 96 4.05 5.04 5.75
N GLY A 97 2.97 4.34 5.37
CA GLY A 97 2.89 3.66 4.09
C GLY A 97 2.94 4.60 2.87
N THR A 98 2.24 5.74 2.95
CA THR A 98 2.30 6.76 1.89
C THR A 98 3.69 7.38 1.79
N LEU A 99 4.32 7.68 2.93
CA LEU A 99 5.67 8.24 2.98
C LEU A 99 6.72 7.28 2.42
N PHE A 100 6.65 5.99 2.73
CA PHE A 100 7.53 4.98 2.14
C PHE A 100 7.30 4.83 0.63
N THR A 101 6.05 4.80 0.19
CA THR A 101 5.71 4.71 -1.24
C THR A 101 6.27 5.90 -2.00
N ALA A 102 5.96 7.13 -1.56
CA ALA A 102 6.46 8.35 -2.18
C ALA A 102 8.00 8.42 -2.14
N GLY A 103 8.60 8.11 -0.99
CA GLY A 103 10.04 8.12 -0.82
C GLY A 103 10.76 7.13 -1.73
N MET A 104 10.26 5.90 -1.90
CA MET A 104 10.84 4.92 -2.83
C MET A 104 10.75 5.38 -4.28
N THR A 105 9.59 5.90 -4.70
CA THR A 105 9.40 6.40 -6.07
C THR A 105 10.33 7.58 -6.36
N LEU A 106 10.44 8.54 -5.45
CA LEU A 106 11.27 9.74 -5.65
C LEU A 106 12.76 9.44 -5.49
N PHE A 107 13.17 8.67 -4.48
CA PHE A 107 14.57 8.36 -4.21
C PHE A 107 15.11 7.27 -5.15
N SER A 108 14.58 6.06 -5.09
CA SER A 108 15.08 4.94 -5.91
C SER A 108 14.76 5.15 -7.39
N GLY A 109 13.56 5.64 -7.72
CA GLY A 109 13.18 5.94 -9.10
C GLY A 109 14.09 6.97 -9.76
N SER A 110 14.44 8.06 -9.06
CA SER A 110 15.35 9.07 -9.61
C SER A 110 16.75 8.52 -9.85
N LEU A 111 17.28 7.71 -8.92
CA LEU A 111 18.58 7.08 -9.09
C LEU A 111 18.61 6.12 -10.29
N TYR A 112 17.60 5.26 -10.47
CA TYR A 112 17.52 4.41 -11.67
C TYR A 112 17.48 5.23 -12.95
N ALA A 113 16.68 6.30 -13.00
CA ALA A 113 16.60 7.14 -14.19
C ALA A 113 17.93 7.85 -14.48
N LEU A 114 18.58 8.43 -13.47
CA LEU A 114 19.89 9.09 -13.60
C LEU A 114 21.00 8.14 -14.05
N THR A 115 20.93 6.86 -13.66
CA THR A 115 21.87 5.84 -14.12
C THR A 115 21.68 5.43 -15.57
N LEU A 116 20.43 5.41 -16.06
CA LEU A 116 20.13 5.07 -17.46
C LEU A 116 20.47 6.23 -18.40
N ASP A 117 20.10 7.46 -18.05
CA ASP A 117 20.34 8.64 -18.89
C ASP A 117 20.52 9.89 -18.03
N THR A 118 21.77 10.19 -17.70
CA THR A 118 22.11 11.30 -16.80
C THR A 118 21.79 12.66 -17.42
N GLU A 119 21.95 12.84 -18.73
CA GLU A 119 21.73 14.14 -19.37
C GLU A 119 20.25 14.48 -19.44
N ARG A 120 19.42 13.52 -19.82
CA ARG A 120 17.96 13.70 -19.90
C ARG A 120 17.33 13.90 -18.53
N PHE A 121 17.87 13.23 -17.51
CA PHE A 121 17.27 13.17 -16.18
C PHE A 121 17.98 14.00 -15.12
N ARG A 122 18.96 14.83 -15.50
CA ARG A 122 19.74 15.68 -14.59
C ARG A 122 18.89 16.56 -13.68
N TRP A 123 17.73 17.00 -14.16
CA TRP A 123 16.78 17.81 -13.40
C TRP A 123 16.17 17.09 -12.20
N MET A 124 16.26 15.75 -12.13
CA MET A 124 15.78 14.95 -10.98
C MET A 124 16.80 14.86 -9.84
N GLY A 125 18.00 15.43 -9.98
CA GLY A 125 18.98 15.48 -8.89
C GLY A 125 18.43 16.07 -7.58
N PRO A 126 17.68 17.19 -7.60
CA PRO A 126 17.02 17.75 -6.41
C PRO A 126 15.82 16.93 -5.91
N VAL A 127 15.29 15.99 -6.69
CA VAL A 127 14.17 15.13 -6.29
C VAL A 127 14.62 14.03 -5.33
N THR A 128 15.86 13.54 -5.49
CA THR A 128 16.46 12.52 -4.63
C THR A 128 16.48 12.91 -3.14
N PRO A 129 16.95 14.10 -2.70
CA PRO A 129 16.93 14.46 -1.29
C PRO A 129 15.50 14.58 -0.73
N LEU A 130 14.52 15.04 -1.52
CA LEU A 130 13.12 15.05 -1.10
C LEU A 130 12.60 13.62 -0.85
N GLY A 131 12.94 12.68 -1.74
CA GLY A 131 12.63 11.27 -1.54
C GLY A 131 13.25 10.71 -0.25
N GLY A 132 14.51 11.04 0.02
CA GLY A 132 15.19 10.66 1.27
C GLY A 132 14.49 11.20 2.52
N LEU A 133 14.03 12.45 2.49
CA LEU A 133 13.24 13.04 3.58
C LEU A 133 11.91 12.31 3.79
N CYS A 134 11.21 11.92 2.73
CA CYS A 134 10.00 11.11 2.83
C CYS A 134 10.28 9.74 3.48
N LEU A 135 11.39 9.09 3.12
CA LEU A 135 11.77 7.80 3.74
C LEU A 135 12.05 7.96 5.24
N ILE A 136 12.80 8.99 5.64
CA ILE A 136 13.05 9.34 7.05
C ILE A 136 11.74 9.60 7.77
N ALA A 137 10.87 10.43 7.21
CA ALA A 137 9.57 10.74 7.78
C ALA A 137 8.69 9.48 7.90
N GLY A 138 8.77 8.54 6.96
CA GLY A 138 8.07 7.24 7.03
C GLY A 138 8.50 6.40 8.22
N TRP A 139 9.82 6.32 8.49
CA TRP A 139 10.34 5.64 9.68
C TRP A 139 9.91 6.34 10.97
N LEU A 140 9.94 7.68 11.01
CA LEU A 140 9.47 8.44 12.17
C LEU A 140 7.97 8.25 12.39
N ALA A 141 7.16 8.25 11.33
CA ALA A 141 5.74 7.96 11.39
C ALA A 141 5.45 6.52 11.85
N LEU A 142 6.33 5.57 11.54
CA LEU A 142 6.22 4.19 12.05
C LEU A 142 6.61 4.10 13.54
N ALA A 143 7.61 4.86 13.97
CA ALA A 143 8.10 4.88 15.35
C ALA A 143 7.12 5.56 16.32
N PHE A 144 6.53 6.69 15.89
CA PHE A 144 5.68 7.53 16.74
C PHE A 144 4.19 7.47 16.38
N GLY A 145 3.83 6.85 15.26
CA GLY A 145 2.45 6.66 14.86
C GLY A 145 1.71 5.70 15.78
N LYS A 146 0.44 6.00 16.07
CA LYS A 146 -0.43 5.09 16.81
C LYS A 146 -0.54 3.79 15.98
N ARG A 147 -0.06 2.66 16.51
CA ARG A 147 -0.39 1.35 15.92
C ARG A 147 -1.91 1.25 15.93
N GLY A 148 -2.52 1.18 14.75
CA GLY A 148 -3.94 0.82 14.64
C GLY A 148 -4.15 -0.44 15.48
N ALA A 149 -4.99 -0.33 16.50
CA ALA A 149 -5.27 -1.44 17.40
C ALA A 149 -5.88 -2.57 16.57
N GLY A 150 -5.15 -3.67 16.34
CA GLY A 150 -5.73 -4.71 15.48
C GLY A 150 -4.90 -5.90 15.07
N VAL A 151 -3.85 -6.31 15.79
CA VAL A 151 -3.46 -7.74 15.76
C VAL A 151 -4.07 -8.39 16.98
N ARG A 152 -5.38 -8.69 16.89
CA ARG A 152 -6.01 -9.60 17.84
C ARG A 152 -5.60 -11.01 17.41
N TRP A 153 -4.50 -11.50 17.96
CA TRP A 153 -4.12 -12.90 17.79
C TRP A 153 -5.25 -13.77 18.33
N PRO A 154 -5.76 -14.75 17.55
CA PRO A 154 -6.66 -15.76 18.10
C PRO A 154 -5.90 -16.51 19.19
N ARG A 155 -6.30 -16.34 20.45
CA ARG A 155 -5.87 -17.25 21.51
C ARG A 155 -6.65 -18.55 21.30
N SER A 156 -6.00 -19.55 20.74
CA SER A 156 -6.44 -20.95 20.82
C SER A 156 -6.20 -21.48 22.22
#